data_AF-A0A6G3WWB7-F1
#
_entry.id   AF-A0A6G3WWB7-F1
#
_cell.length_a   1.000
_cell.length_b   1.000
_cell.length_c   1.000
_cell.angle_alpha   90.00
_cell.angle_beta   90.00
_cell.angle_gamma   90.00
#
_symmetry.space_group_name_H-M   'P 1'
#
loop_
_entity.id
_entity.type
_entity.pdbx_description
1 polymer ?
#
loop_
_entity_poly.entity_id
_entity_poly.type
_entity_poly.pdbx_seq_one_letter_code
_entity_poly.pdbx_strand_id
1 'polypeptide(L)'
;GEVWPGASVYPDFTDPLVRDWWGSLYEERLAQGFSGVWHDMNEPVSFAAFGDPSLPRSARHVLEGAGGDHREAHNVYALAMARAGYEGLLRFRPEERPFLFSRSGWAGMQRYGGTWSGDV
;
A
#
# COMPACT_ATOMS: atom_id res chain seq x y z
N GLY A 1 -13.62 6.40 3.52
CA GLY A 1 -14.30 5.11 3.30
C GLY A 1 -14.52 4.44 4.62
N GLU A 2 -14.81 3.16 4.60
CA GLU A 2 -15.06 2.38 5.81
C GLU A 2 -14.29 1.06 5.71
N VAL A 3 -13.56 0.69 6.76
CA VAL A 3 -12.85 -0.60 6.86
C VAL A 3 -12.96 -1.09 8.31
N TRP A 4 -12.14 -2.07 8.74
CA TRP A 4 -12.19 -2.66 10.08
C TRP A 4 -12.31 -1.67 11.26
N PRO A 5 -11.57 -0.54 11.31
CA PRO A 5 -11.73 0.47 12.38
C PRO A 5 -12.93 1.42 12.19
N GLY A 6 -13.78 1.19 11.19
CA GLY A 6 -14.87 2.09 10.80
C GLY A 6 -14.40 3.18 9.83
N ALA A 7 -14.87 4.41 10.05
CA ALA A 7 -14.58 5.55 9.18
C ALA A 7 -13.06 5.78 9.04
N SER A 8 -12.57 5.74 7.81
CA SER A 8 -11.13 5.72 7.51
C SER A 8 -10.77 6.58 6.30
N VAL A 9 -9.53 7.06 6.29
CA VAL A 9 -8.87 7.71 5.14
C VAL A 9 -7.83 6.78 4.54
N TYR A 10 -7.48 7.02 3.28
CA TYR A 10 -6.58 6.16 2.50
C TYR A 10 -5.35 6.96 2.09
N PRO A 11 -4.13 6.53 2.43
CA PRO A 11 -2.92 7.17 1.94
C PRO A 11 -2.82 7.08 0.42
N ASP A 12 -2.54 8.20 -0.25
CA ASP A 12 -2.27 8.15 -1.69
C ASP A 12 -0.85 7.68 -1.97
N PHE A 13 -0.65 6.36 -2.09
CA PHE A 13 0.68 5.80 -2.38
C PHE A 13 1.24 6.20 -3.75
N THR A 14 0.46 6.84 -4.62
CA THR A 14 0.96 7.38 -5.88
C THR A 14 1.72 8.69 -5.70
N ASP A 15 1.67 9.28 -4.50
CA ASP A 15 2.50 10.41 -4.08
C ASP A 15 3.83 9.92 -3.45
N PRO A 16 5.00 10.30 -4.00
CA PRO A 16 6.30 10.03 -3.39
C PRO A 16 6.41 10.44 -1.92
N LEU A 17 5.80 11.56 -1.53
CA LEU A 17 5.86 12.06 -0.15
C LEU A 17 5.10 11.15 0.81
N VAL A 18 3.94 10.64 0.37
CA VAL A 18 3.17 9.65 1.15
C VAL A 18 3.94 8.33 1.26
N ARG A 19 4.65 7.91 0.22
CA ARG A 19 5.49 6.69 0.30
C ARG A 19 6.65 6.84 1.26
N ASP A 20 7.34 7.98 1.25
CA ASP A 20 8.42 8.27 2.18
C ASP A 20 7.91 8.30 3.63
N TRP A 21 6.81 9.02 3.87
CA TRP A 21 6.13 9.06 5.16
C TRP A 21 5.71 7.66 5.61
N TRP A 22 5.03 6.88 4.78
CA TRP A 22 4.57 5.53 5.13
C TRP A 22 5.74 4.59 5.47
N GLY A 23 6.81 4.65 4.67
CA GLY A 23 8.03 3.87 4.91
C GLY A 23 8.68 4.21 6.25
N SER A 24 8.65 5.47 6.68
CA SER A 24 9.20 5.89 7.97
C SER A 24 8.51 5.26 9.18
N LEU A 25 7.22 4.91 9.06
CA LEU A 25 6.43 4.34 10.15
C LEU A 25 6.88 2.92 10.55
N TYR A 26 7.65 2.23 9.72
CA TYR A 26 8.16 0.89 10.07
C TYR A 26 9.24 0.91 11.14
N GLU A 27 9.93 2.02 11.36
CA GLU A 27 11.01 2.13 12.36
C GLU A 27 10.55 1.64 13.74
N GLU A 28 9.38 2.10 14.18
CA GLU A 28 8.82 1.74 15.48
C GLU A 28 8.56 0.23 15.59
N ARG A 29 8.03 -0.40 14.54
CA ARG A 29 7.73 -1.84 14.53
C ARG A 29 9.01 -2.68 14.43
N LEU A 30 10.01 -2.23 13.66
CA LEU A 30 11.30 -2.89 13.58
C LEU A 30 12.03 -2.84 14.93
N ALA A 31 11.92 -1.74 15.69
CA ALA A 31 12.47 -1.62 17.04
C ALA A 31 11.79 -2.57 18.05
N GLN A 32 10.54 -2.96 17.79
CA GLN A 32 9.80 -3.97 18.57
C GLN A 32 10.13 -5.41 18.17
N GLY A 33 11.06 -5.63 17.24
CA GLY A 33 11.52 -6.97 16.83
C GLY A 33 10.70 -7.60 15.70
N PHE A 34 9.84 -6.85 15.02
CA PHE A 34 9.18 -7.34 13.80
C PHE A 34 10.21 -7.51 12.69
N SER A 35 10.03 -8.54 11.84
CA SER A 35 10.96 -8.90 10.76
C SER A 35 10.31 -8.96 9.38
N GLY A 36 9.02 -8.64 9.29
CA GLY A 36 8.28 -8.67 8.04
C GLY A 36 6.96 -7.93 8.16
N VAL A 37 6.39 -7.62 6.99
CA VAL A 37 5.19 -6.80 6.88
C VAL A 37 4.16 -7.50 6.00
N TRP A 38 2.90 -7.42 6.43
CA TRP A 38 1.76 -7.91 5.69
C TRP A 38 0.86 -6.73 5.30
N HIS A 39 0.68 -6.52 3.99
CA HIS A 39 -0.23 -5.55 3.41
C HIS A 39 -1.50 -6.25 2.96
N ASP A 40 -2.57 -6.04 3.71
CA ASP A 40 -3.90 -6.56 3.40
C ASP A 40 -4.86 -5.42 3.08
N MET A 41 -6.02 -5.75 2.48
CA MET A 41 -7.07 -4.79 2.13
C MET A 41 -6.64 -3.70 1.14
N ASN A 42 -5.56 -3.94 0.39
CA ASN A 42 -4.84 -2.90 -0.34
C ASN A 42 -5.18 -2.82 -1.84
N GLU A 43 -6.34 -3.34 -2.24
CA GLU A 43 -6.90 -3.13 -3.57
C GLU A 43 -7.07 -1.65 -3.99
N PRO A 44 -7.42 -0.66 -3.13
CA PRO A 44 -7.84 -0.69 -1.72
C PRO A 44 -9.31 -1.03 -1.51
N VAL A 45 -9.62 -1.73 -0.42
CA VAL A 45 -11.01 -2.01 -0.02
C VAL A 45 -11.60 -0.85 0.77
N SER A 46 -12.84 -0.50 0.43
CA SER A 46 -13.75 0.25 1.29
C SER A 46 -15.06 -0.54 1.38
N PHE A 47 -15.57 -0.78 2.59
CA PHE A 47 -16.82 -1.50 2.84
C PHE A 47 -18.00 -0.70 2.31
N ALA A 48 -18.37 -0.94 1.05
CA ALA A 48 -19.53 -0.44 0.30
C ALA A 48 -19.91 1.05 0.47
N ALA A 49 -19.07 1.87 1.08
CA ALA A 49 -19.32 3.27 1.40
C ALA A 49 -19.55 4.13 0.14
N PHE A 50 -19.18 3.61 -1.02
CA PHE A 50 -19.23 4.28 -2.31
C PHE A 50 -20.01 3.49 -3.38
N GLY A 51 -20.78 2.48 -2.98
CA GLY A 51 -21.53 1.59 -3.88
C GLY A 51 -20.72 0.39 -4.41
N ASP A 52 -19.40 0.52 -4.51
CA ASP A 52 -18.46 -0.57 -4.83
C ASP A 52 -17.55 -0.86 -3.62
N PRO A 53 -16.96 -2.08 -3.49
CA PRO A 53 -16.04 -2.43 -2.41
C PRO A 53 -14.62 -1.81 -2.57
N SER A 54 -14.52 -0.58 -3.10
CA SER A 54 -13.28 0.14 -3.32
C SER A 54 -13.51 1.66 -3.30
N LEU A 55 -12.47 2.46 -3.59
CA LEU A 55 -12.60 3.92 -3.69
C LEU A 55 -13.45 4.30 -4.93
N PRO A 56 -14.19 5.42 -4.87
CA PRO A 56 -14.96 5.87 -6.01
C PRO A 56 -14.01 6.21 -7.16
N ARG A 57 -14.43 5.92 -8.39
CA ARG A 57 -13.64 6.19 -9.62
C ARG A 57 -13.15 7.63 -9.74
N SER A 58 -13.86 8.58 -9.14
CA SER A 58 -13.53 10.01 -9.13
C SER A 58 -12.52 10.44 -8.06
N ALA A 59 -12.11 9.53 -7.15
CA ALA A 59 -11.12 9.87 -6.13
C ALA A 59 -9.81 10.31 -6.79
N ARG A 60 -9.27 11.44 -6.35
CA ARG A 60 -8.08 12.07 -6.97
C ARG A 60 -6.80 11.45 -6.43
N HIS A 61 -5.83 11.31 -7.32
CA HIS A 61 -4.50 10.79 -7.03
C HIS A 61 -3.41 11.70 -7.61
N VAL A 62 -2.24 11.72 -6.98
CA VAL A 62 -1.07 12.49 -7.38
C VAL A 62 -0.38 11.88 -8.61
N LEU A 63 -0.32 10.55 -8.72
CA LEU A 63 0.25 9.82 -9.86
C LEU A 63 1.64 10.34 -10.28
N GLU A 64 2.58 10.38 -9.33
CA GLU A 64 3.94 10.93 -9.56
C GLU A 64 3.94 12.39 -10.07
N GLY A 65 2.90 13.16 -9.72
CA GLY A 65 2.73 14.55 -10.13
C GLY A 65 1.95 14.74 -11.45
N ALA A 66 1.64 13.67 -12.19
CA ALA A 66 0.81 13.76 -13.39
C ALA A 66 -0.64 14.16 -13.05
N GLY A 67 -1.10 13.79 -11.85
CA GLY A 67 -2.48 13.93 -11.44
C GLY A 67 -3.39 12.96 -12.20
N GLY A 68 -4.52 12.62 -11.59
CA GLY A 68 -5.52 11.79 -12.23
C GLY A 68 -6.56 11.34 -11.22
N ASP A 69 -7.26 10.26 -11.54
CA ASP A 69 -8.21 9.67 -10.62
C ASP A 69 -8.05 8.16 -10.47
N HIS A 70 -8.91 7.61 -9.63
CA HIS A 70 -8.81 6.22 -9.21
C HIS A 70 -8.92 5.25 -10.38
N ARG A 71 -9.52 5.62 -11.52
CA ARG A 71 -9.54 4.76 -12.72
C ARG A 71 -8.14 4.43 -13.22
N GLU A 72 -7.22 5.38 -13.09
CA GLU A 72 -5.82 5.22 -13.49
C GLU A 72 -4.98 4.63 -12.35
N ALA A 73 -5.29 5.02 -11.10
CA ALA A 73 -4.50 4.63 -9.92
C ALA A 73 -4.85 3.25 -9.36
N HIS A 74 -6.06 2.72 -9.58
CA HIS A 74 -6.61 1.57 -8.85
C HIS A 74 -5.65 0.38 -8.81
N ASN A 75 -5.25 -0.11 -9.97
CA ASN A 75 -4.40 -1.31 -10.05
C ASN A 75 -2.97 -1.07 -9.55
N VAL A 76 -2.46 0.17 -9.57
CA VAL A 76 -1.10 0.47 -9.11
C VAL A 76 -1.02 0.83 -7.63
N TYR A 77 -2.16 0.99 -6.95
CA TYR A 77 -2.22 1.38 -5.54
C TYR A 77 -1.45 0.39 -4.64
N ALA A 78 -1.74 -0.91 -4.76
CA ALA A 78 -1.06 -1.97 -4.01
C ALA A 78 0.44 -2.04 -4.32
N LEU A 79 0.81 -1.88 -5.59
CA LEU A 79 2.21 -1.87 -6.02
C LEU A 79 2.99 -0.72 -5.37
N ALA A 80 2.37 0.46 -5.30
CA ALA A 80 2.99 1.64 -4.71
C ALA A 80 3.08 1.54 -3.17
N MET A 81 2.08 0.93 -2.52
CA MET A 81 2.13 0.60 -1.09
C MET A 81 3.26 -0.39 -0.78
N ALA A 82 3.40 -1.45 -1.59
CA ALA A 82 4.47 -2.43 -1.45
C ALA A 82 5.85 -1.79 -1.67
N ARG A 83 5.98 -0.89 -2.66
CA ARG A 83 7.20 -0.10 -2.88
C ARG A 83 7.56 0.73 -1.65
N ALA A 84 6.60 1.46 -1.08
CA ALA A 84 6.81 2.25 0.14
C ALA A 84 7.27 1.38 1.32
N GLY A 85 6.65 0.21 1.49
CA GLY A 85 7.05 -0.79 2.47
C GLY A 85 8.49 -1.26 2.28
N TYR A 86 8.81 -1.71 1.08
CA TYR A 86 10.12 -2.25 0.74
C TYR A 86 11.24 -1.22 0.90
N GLU A 87 11.06 -0.01 0.37
CA GLU A 87 12.05 1.07 0.48
C GLU A 87 12.23 1.54 1.94
N GLY A 88 11.15 1.56 2.73
CA GLY A 88 11.20 1.86 4.17
C GLY A 88 11.98 0.80 4.96
N LEU A 89 11.71 -0.49 4.72
CA LEU A 89 12.44 -1.59 5.38
C LEU A 89 13.93 -1.57 5.04
N LEU A 90 14.30 -1.37 3.77
CA LEU A 90 15.70 -1.25 3.35
C LEU A 90 16.42 -0.06 3.99
N ARG A 91 15.72 1.06 4.21
CA ARG A 91 16.30 2.24 4.83
C ARG A 91 16.78 1.97 6.25
N PHE A 92 16.02 1.20 7.02
CA PHE A 92 16.33 0.92 8.43
C PHE A 92 17.17 -0.34 8.62
N ARG A 93 17.10 -1.32 7.70
CA ARG A 93 17.90 -2.54 7.73
C ARG A 93 18.50 -2.85 6.34
N PRO A 94 19.49 -2.08 5.87
CA PRO A 94 20.02 -2.19 4.51
C PRO A 94 20.74 -3.51 4.23
N GLU A 95 21.20 -4.21 5.26
CA GLU A 95 21.89 -5.51 5.15
C GLU A 95 20.93 -6.71 5.17
N GLU A 96 19.65 -6.48 5.48
CA GLU A 96 18.63 -7.52 5.51
C GLU A 96 17.74 -7.44 4.26
N ARG A 97 17.42 -8.59 3.67
CA ARG A 97 16.43 -8.65 2.59
C ARG A 97 15.03 -8.44 3.18
N PRO A 98 14.26 -7.41 2.75
CA PRO A 98 12.91 -7.21 3.26
C PRO A 98 11.99 -8.39 2.95
N PHE A 99 11.17 -8.77 3.93
CA PHE A 99 10.07 -9.71 3.75
C PHE A 99 8.73 -8.96 3.81
N LEU A 100 8.07 -8.86 2.66
CA LEU A 100 6.79 -8.18 2.51
C LEU A 100 5.83 -9.05 1.71
N PHE A 101 4.59 -9.15 2.21
CA PHE A 101 3.53 -9.92 1.58
C PHE A 101 2.30 -9.04 1.36
N SER A 102 1.71 -9.08 0.17
CA SER A 102 0.64 -8.17 -0.26
C SER A 102 -0.55 -8.93 -0.84
N ARG A 103 -1.78 -8.55 -0.49
CA ARG A 103 -2.96 -9.23 -1.05
C ARG A 103 -3.14 -8.92 -2.52
N SER A 104 -3.24 -7.62 -2.81
CA SER A 104 -3.33 -7.11 -4.17
C SER A 104 -1.94 -6.83 -4.73
N GLY A 105 -1.83 -6.73 -6.06
CA GLY A 105 -0.60 -6.37 -6.73
C GLY A 105 -0.79 -6.11 -8.21
N TRP A 106 0.29 -5.62 -8.84
CA TRP A 106 0.34 -5.35 -10.28
C TRP A 106 1.69 -5.77 -10.86
N ALA A 107 1.82 -5.67 -12.18
CA ALA A 107 3.06 -5.94 -12.90
C ALA A 107 4.23 -5.16 -12.27
N GLY A 108 5.22 -5.88 -11.74
CA GLY A 108 6.36 -5.31 -11.02
C GLY A 108 6.37 -5.57 -9.52
N MET A 109 5.29 -6.13 -8.94
CA MET A 109 5.21 -6.47 -7.51
C MET A 109 6.37 -7.35 -7.04
N GLN A 110 6.86 -8.25 -7.91
CA GLN A 110 7.98 -9.16 -7.63
C GLN A 110 9.30 -8.46 -7.24
N ARG A 111 9.42 -7.15 -7.47
CA ARG A 111 10.57 -6.35 -7.01
C ARG A 111 10.50 -5.98 -5.53
N TYR A 112 9.30 -5.92 -4.95
CA TYR A 112 9.04 -5.35 -3.63
C TYR A 112 8.49 -6.36 -2.62
N GLY A 113 7.93 -7.48 -3.07
CA GLY A 113 7.37 -8.49 -2.19
C GLY A 113 6.72 -9.67 -2.93
N GLY A 114 6.03 -10.51 -2.16
CA GLY A 114 5.21 -11.61 -2.68
C GLY A 114 3.71 -11.36 -2.50
N THR A 115 2.90 -12.21 -3.13
CA THR A 115 1.43 -12.21 -2.98
C THR A 115 0.93 -13.61 -2.60
N TRP A 116 -0.29 -13.70 -2.06
CA TRP A 116 -1.03 -14.97 -1.93
C TRP A 116 -2.36 -14.93 -2.67
N SER A 117 -3.02 -16.08 -2.74
CA SER A 117 -4.31 -16.27 -3.42
C SER A 117 -5.51 -15.61 -2.72
N GLY A 118 -5.32 -14.86 -1.64
CA GLY A 118 -6.41 -14.36 -0.82
C GLY A 118 -7.05 -15.44 0.05
N ASP A 119 -8.29 -15.21 0.44
CA ASP A 119 -9.10 -16.14 1.23
C ASP A 119 -9.58 -17.28 0.32
N VAL A 120 -9.08 -18.50 0.56
CA VAL A 120 -9.37 -19.72 -0.23
C VAL A 120 -10.27 -20.71 0.51
#